data_AF-A0A1L9B2X6-F1
#
_entry.id   AF-A0A1L9B2X6-F1
#
_cell.length_a   1.000
_cell.length_b   1.000
_cell.length_c   1.000
_cell.angle_alpha   90.00
_cell.angle_beta   90.00
_cell.angle_gamma   90.00
#
_symmetry.space_group_name_H-M   'P 1'
#
loop_
_entity.id
_entity.type
_entity.pdbx_description
1 polymer ?
#
loop_
_entity_poly.entity_id
_entity_poly.type
_entity_poly.pdbx_seq_one_letter_code
_entity_poly.pdbx_strand_id
1 'polypeptide(L)'
;MANEKSGEERRLGPFQLSRCYDEVGPDLGRLYEARHAATGRPALTLLPGERVEWTPEGDWAVSLFYKRESASVSLRVDEAPPSVRATELADILVLTDAAVRRVEDNPRLSAHLASGPRP
;
A
#
# COMPACT_ATOMS: atom_id res chain seq x y z
N MET A 1 -0.64 30.06 19.89
CA MET A 1 -1.14 29.72 18.53
C MET A 1 0.09 29.29 17.75
N ALA A 2 0.21 28.12 17.12
CA ALA A 2 -0.72 27.06 16.78
C ALA A 2 -0.18 25.72 17.32
N ASN A 3 -1.06 24.88 17.87
CA ASN A 3 -0.74 23.49 18.14
C ASN A 3 -0.92 22.75 16.81
N GLU A 4 0.17 22.46 16.12
CA GLU A 4 0.18 21.53 15.00
C GLU A 4 -0.33 20.20 15.56
N LYS A 5 -1.60 19.87 15.28
CA LYS A 5 -2.16 18.56 15.63
C LYS A 5 -1.32 17.52 14.91
N SER A 6 -0.41 16.89 15.64
CA SER A 6 0.21 15.62 15.30
C SER A 6 -0.89 14.71 14.77
N GLY A 7 -0.83 14.39 13.47
CA GLY A 7 -1.85 13.58 12.81
C GLY A 7 -2.09 12.31 13.61
N GLU A 8 -3.34 12.06 13.98
CA GLU A 8 -3.73 10.82 14.65
C GLU A 8 -3.21 9.63 13.83
N GLU A 9 -2.36 8.81 14.43
CA GLU A 9 -1.91 7.56 13.84
C GLU A 9 -3.13 6.66 13.64
N ARG A 10 -3.65 6.64 12.42
CA ARG A 10 -4.81 5.84 12.05
C ARG A 10 -4.38 4.39 11.86
N ARG A 11 -5.07 3.44 12.49
CA ARG A 11 -4.83 2.01 12.28
C ARG A 11 -5.84 1.43 11.29
N LEU A 12 -5.37 0.64 10.33
CA LEU A 12 -6.17 -0.13 9.39
C LEU A 12 -5.69 -1.59 9.38
N GLY A 13 -6.45 -2.47 10.02
CA GLY A 13 -6.04 -3.85 10.24
C GLY A 13 -4.66 -3.94 10.92
N PRO A 14 -3.70 -4.65 10.33
CA PRO A 14 -2.35 -4.76 10.89
C PRO A 14 -1.45 -3.54 10.58
N PHE A 15 -1.95 -2.52 9.88
CA PHE A 15 -1.14 -1.39 9.42
C PHE A 15 -1.41 -0.12 10.23
N GLN A 16 -0.33 0.51 10.70
CA GLN A 16 -0.34 1.83 11.32
C GLN A 16 0.02 2.87 10.26
N LEU A 17 -0.91 3.77 9.97
CA LEU A 17 -0.74 4.82 8.97
C LEU A 17 -0.09 6.03 9.61
N SER A 18 0.73 6.72 8.83
CA SER A 18 1.37 7.97 9.20
C SER A 18 1.02 9.06 8.20
N ARG A 19 1.98 9.55 7.42
CA ARG A 19 1.74 10.70 6.54
C ARG A 19 1.34 10.26 5.13
N CYS A 20 0.45 11.04 4.53
CA CYS A 20 -0.06 10.85 3.17
C CYS A 20 0.93 11.39 2.13
N TYR A 21 0.77 10.95 0.89
CA TYR A 21 1.33 11.60 -0.30
C TYR A 21 0.21 12.34 -1.03
N ASP A 22 0.37 13.65 -1.21
CA ASP A 22 -0.63 14.51 -1.85
C ASP A 22 -0.62 14.34 -3.38
N GLU A 23 0.51 13.92 -3.94
CA GLU A 23 0.76 13.71 -5.37
C GLU A 23 -0.12 12.63 -6.00
N VAL A 24 -0.67 11.72 -5.17
CA VAL A 24 -1.57 10.65 -5.63
C VAL A 24 -2.86 11.23 -6.21
N GLY A 25 -3.34 12.34 -5.63
CA GLY A 25 -4.56 13.02 -6.05
C GLY A 25 -5.84 12.21 -5.79
N PRO A 26 -7.01 12.88 -5.79
CA PRO A 26 -8.28 12.28 -5.41
C PRO A 26 -8.75 11.17 -6.37
N ASP A 27 -8.23 11.15 -7.59
CA ASP A 27 -8.64 10.21 -8.64
C ASP A 27 -8.28 8.77 -8.32
N LEU A 28 -7.13 8.55 -7.68
CA LEU A 28 -6.75 7.23 -7.17
C LEU A 28 -7.04 7.06 -5.68
N GLY A 29 -7.20 8.15 -4.95
CA GLY A 29 -7.47 8.16 -3.52
C GLY A 29 -6.29 8.70 -2.72
N ARG A 30 -5.87 7.97 -1.67
CA ARG A 30 -4.85 8.44 -0.74
C ARG A 30 -3.84 7.34 -0.41
N LEU A 31 -2.58 7.57 -0.75
CA LEU A 31 -1.48 6.66 -0.39
C LEU A 31 -0.81 7.16 0.89
N TYR A 32 -0.63 6.26 1.85
CA TYR A 32 0.01 6.54 3.13
C TYR A 32 1.32 5.77 3.26
N GLU A 33 2.32 6.39 3.87
CA GLU A 33 3.34 5.64 4.59
C GLU A 33 2.67 4.86 5.73
N ALA A 34 2.89 3.56 5.75
CA ALA A 34 2.39 2.68 6.79
C ALA A 34 3.49 1.80 7.38
N ARG A 35 3.21 1.18 8.52
CA ARG A 35 4.03 0.12 9.10
C ARG A 35 3.16 -1.04 9.53
N HIS A 36 3.66 -2.26 9.35
CA HIS A 36 3.01 -3.42 9.93
C HIS A 36 3.21 -3.42 11.45
N ALA A 37 2.14 -3.29 12.22
CA ALA A 37 2.17 -3.06 13.67
C ALA A 37 2.94 -4.14 14.43
N ALA A 38 2.84 -5.41 14.02
CA ALA A 38 3.53 -6.50 14.73
C ALA A 38 5.01 -6.66 14.35
N THR A 39 5.45 -6.14 13.19
CA THR A 39 6.82 -6.39 12.68
C THR A 39 7.63 -5.12 12.50
N GLY A 40 7.01 -3.95 12.63
CA GLY A 40 7.62 -2.65 12.39
C GLY A 40 8.01 -2.39 10.93
N ARG A 41 7.84 -3.37 10.03
CA ARG A 41 8.29 -3.29 8.63
C ARG A 41 7.56 -2.16 7.89
N PRO A 42 8.27 -1.40 7.04
CA PRO A 42 7.64 -0.37 6.24
C PRO A 42 6.66 -1.01 5.26
N ALA A 43 5.53 -0.34 5.10
CA ALA A 43 4.46 -0.69 4.17
C ALA A 43 3.91 0.59 3.54
N LEU A 44 3.09 0.41 2.52
CA LEU A 44 2.24 1.46 1.97
C LEU A 44 0.79 1.02 2.13
N THR A 45 -0.10 1.97 2.41
CA THR A 45 -1.53 1.71 2.44
C THR A 45 -2.23 2.68 1.52
N LEU A 46 -2.85 2.15 0.48
CA LEU A 46 -3.71 2.91 -0.42
C LEU A 46 -5.15 2.80 0.07
N LEU A 47 -5.79 3.95 0.28
CA LEU A 47 -7.24 4.04 0.40
C LEU A 47 -7.79 4.49 -0.96
N PRO A 48 -8.50 3.60 -1.69
CA PRO A 48 -9.07 3.95 -2.99
C PRO A 48 -10.01 5.15 -2.92
N GLY A 49 -9.98 6.00 -3.95
CA GLY A 49 -10.92 7.11 -4.10
C GLY A 49 -12.25 6.67 -4.71
N GLU A 50 -13.24 7.56 -4.69
CA GLU A 50 -14.60 7.29 -5.21
C GLU A 50 -14.65 6.98 -6.72
N ARG A 51 -13.59 7.32 -7.47
CA ARG A 51 -13.47 7.02 -8.91
C ARG A 51 -12.97 5.61 -9.22
N VAL A 52 -12.60 4.84 -8.20
CA VAL A 52 -12.29 3.42 -8.37
C VAL A 52 -13.61 2.65 -8.34
N GLU A 53 -14.12 2.31 -9.52
CA GLU A 53 -15.48 1.75 -9.70
C GLU A 53 -15.61 0.25 -9.40
N TRP A 54 -14.50 -0.41 -9.05
CA TRP A 54 -14.48 -1.84 -8.76
C TRP A 54 -14.12 -2.09 -7.28
N THR A 55 -14.61 -3.18 -6.73
CA THR A 55 -14.30 -3.62 -5.36
C THR A 55 -14.20 -5.16 -5.37
N PRO A 56 -13.15 -5.74 -4.77
CA PRO A 56 -13.04 -7.19 -4.65
C PRO A 56 -14.24 -7.80 -3.90
N GLU A 57 -14.58 -9.05 -4.23
CA GLU A 57 -15.63 -9.80 -3.51
C GLU A 57 -15.27 -10.11 -2.05
N GLY A 58 -13.99 -10.02 -1.68
CA GLY A 58 -13.51 -10.19 -0.32
C GLY A 58 -12.03 -9.81 -0.16
N ASP A 59 -11.52 -10.06 1.03
CA ASP A 59 -10.14 -9.71 1.38
C ASP A 59 -9.12 -10.56 0.60
N TRP A 60 -8.03 -9.89 0.23
CA TRP A 60 -6.87 -10.50 -0.41
C TRP A 60 -5.63 -10.24 0.45
N ALA A 61 -4.84 -11.28 0.70
CA ALA A 61 -3.48 -11.14 1.23
C ALA A 61 -2.50 -11.76 0.26
N VAL A 62 -1.70 -10.91 -0.39
CA VAL A 62 -0.72 -11.34 -1.39
C VAL A 62 0.66 -10.75 -1.09
N SER A 63 1.70 -11.50 -1.44
CA SER A 63 3.08 -11.07 -1.32
C SER A 63 3.79 -11.17 -2.67
N LEU A 64 4.46 -10.10 -3.09
CA LEU A 64 5.31 -10.05 -4.27
C LEU A 64 6.78 -10.23 -3.88
N PHE A 65 7.48 -11.10 -4.58
CA PHE A 65 8.89 -11.39 -4.35
C PHE A 65 9.67 -11.24 -5.63
N TYR A 66 10.68 -10.37 -5.64
CA TYR A 66 11.69 -10.34 -6.69
C TYR A 66 12.95 -11.06 -6.19
N LYS A 67 13.41 -12.06 -6.94
CA LYS A 67 14.70 -12.74 -6.71
C LYS A 67 15.68 -12.34 -7.80
N ARG A 68 16.78 -11.68 -7.40
CA ARG A 68 17.76 -11.11 -8.32
C ARG A 68 18.53 -12.21 -9.07
N GLU A 69 18.85 -13.30 -8.38
CA GLU A 69 19.67 -14.40 -8.89
C GLU A 69 18.99 -15.14 -10.06
N SER A 70 17.66 -15.25 -10.01
CA SER A 70 16.85 -15.91 -11.03
C SER A 70 16.10 -14.94 -11.95
N ALA A 71 16.28 -13.62 -11.77
CA ALA A 71 15.52 -12.57 -12.46
C ALA A 71 14.00 -12.84 -12.49
N SER A 72 13.45 -13.41 -11.40
CA SER A 72 12.07 -13.89 -11.35
C SER A 72 11.23 -13.07 -10.38
N VAL A 73 9.99 -12.78 -10.79
CA VAL A 73 8.93 -12.28 -9.91
C VAL A 73 8.03 -13.44 -9.54
N SER A 74 7.73 -13.59 -8.24
CA SER A 74 6.76 -14.57 -7.74
C SER A 74 5.68 -13.84 -6.95
N LEU A 75 4.43 -14.26 -7.14
CA LEU A 75 3.28 -13.84 -6.34
C LEU A 75 2.85 -15.02 -5.48
N ARG A 76 2.79 -14.82 -4.16
CA ARG A 76 2.19 -15.78 -3.22
C ARG A 76 0.85 -15.24 -2.75
N VAL A 77 -0.15 -16.11 -2.75
CA VAL A 77 -1.48 -15.83 -2.20
C VAL A 77 -1.55 -16.47 -0.82
N ASP A 78 -1.64 -15.65 0.21
CA ASP A 78 -1.77 -16.06 1.61
C ASP A 78 -3.26 -16.10 2.03
N GLU A 79 -4.10 -15.24 1.43
CA GLU A 79 -5.56 -15.18 1.59
C GLU A 79 -6.22 -14.75 0.27
N ALA A 80 -7.39 -15.34 -0.04
CA ALA A 80 -8.18 -15.04 -1.23
C ALA A 80 -9.68 -15.18 -0.93
N PRO A 81 -10.56 -14.48 -1.67
CA PRO A 81 -12.00 -14.61 -1.52
C PRO A 81 -12.49 -16.01 -1.92
N PRO A 82 -13.67 -16.45 -1.43
CA PRO A 82 -14.23 -17.76 -1.73
C PRO A 82 -14.42 -18.04 -3.24
N SER A 83 -14.70 -16.98 -4.00
CA SER A 83 -14.84 -17.00 -5.45
C SER A 83 -13.71 -16.17 -6.06
N VAL A 84 -12.60 -16.83 -6.41
CA VAL A 84 -11.43 -16.16 -6.95
C VAL A 84 -11.67 -15.74 -8.40
N ARG A 85 -11.61 -14.43 -8.65
CA ARG A 85 -11.54 -13.86 -10.01
C ARG A 85 -10.17 -13.24 -10.22
N ALA A 86 -9.40 -13.77 -11.18
CA ALA A 86 -8.07 -13.26 -11.50
C ALA A 86 -8.08 -11.77 -11.91
N THR A 87 -9.21 -11.27 -12.42
CA THR A 87 -9.40 -9.85 -12.75
C THR A 87 -9.30 -8.96 -11.51
N GLU A 88 -9.85 -9.37 -10.36
CA GLU A 88 -9.73 -8.57 -9.12
C GLU A 88 -8.28 -8.39 -8.69
N LEU A 89 -7.50 -9.48 -8.75
CA LEU A 89 -6.07 -9.41 -8.43
C LEU A 89 -5.33 -8.51 -9.44
N ALA A 90 -5.66 -8.60 -10.73
CA ALA A 90 -5.09 -7.72 -11.74
C ALA A 90 -5.44 -6.25 -11.47
N ASP A 91 -6.69 -5.96 -11.10
CA ASP A 91 -7.16 -4.61 -10.80
C ASP A 91 -6.46 -4.04 -9.55
N ILE A 92 -6.25 -4.85 -8.50
CA ILE A 92 -5.46 -4.47 -7.31
C ILE A 92 -4.02 -4.11 -7.69
N LEU A 93 -3.38 -4.91 -8.55
CA LEU A 93 -2.01 -4.66 -9.01
C LEU A 93 -1.92 -3.38 -9.86
N VAL A 94 -2.88 -3.17 -10.76
CA VAL A 94 -2.95 -1.96 -11.60
C VAL A 94 -3.14 -0.71 -10.75
N LEU A 95 -4.05 -0.74 -9.78
CA LEU A 95 -4.29 0.38 -8.88
C LEU A 95 -3.06 0.69 -8.01
N THR A 96 -2.37 -0.35 -7.54
CA THR A 96 -1.13 -0.20 -6.76
C THR A 96 -0.02 0.42 -7.60
N ASP A 97 0.20 -0.07 -8.83
CA ASP A 97 1.16 0.52 -9.79
C ASP A 97 0.86 2.00 -10.03
N ALA A 98 -0.39 2.32 -10.35
CA ALA A 98 -0.81 3.69 -10.67
C ALA A 98 -0.62 4.66 -9.49
N ALA A 99 -0.79 4.19 -8.26
CA ALA A 99 -0.54 4.99 -7.05
C ALA A 99 0.96 5.18 -6.79
N VAL A 100 1.76 4.11 -6.93
CA VAL A 100 3.22 4.16 -6.72
C VAL A 100 3.89 5.07 -7.75
N ARG A 101 3.50 4.99 -9.03
CA ARG A 101 4.05 5.87 -10.08
C ARG A 101 3.85 7.36 -9.82
N ARG A 102 2.77 7.75 -9.13
CA ARG A 102 2.56 9.17 -8.79
C ARG A 102 3.54 9.71 -7.75
N VAL A 103 4.21 8.82 -7.01
CA VAL A 103 5.11 9.19 -5.91
C VAL A 103 6.52 8.64 -6.07
N GLU A 104 6.83 7.98 -7.20
CA GLU A 104 8.09 7.27 -7.40
C GLU A 104 9.32 8.19 -7.35
N ASP A 105 9.15 9.43 -7.80
CA ASP A 105 10.20 10.46 -7.75
C ASP A 105 10.27 11.18 -6.40
N ASN A 106 9.34 10.92 -5.47
CA ASN A 106 9.39 11.53 -4.15
C ASN A 106 10.45 10.82 -3.28
N PRO A 107 11.55 11.49 -2.88
CA PRO A 107 12.64 10.85 -2.13
C PRO A 107 12.20 10.30 -0.76
N ARG A 108 11.10 10.84 -0.21
CA ARG A 108 10.49 10.34 1.02
C ARG A 108 10.01 8.89 0.88
N LEU A 109 9.51 8.50 -0.29
CA LEU A 109 9.09 7.12 -0.56
C LEU A 109 10.26 6.15 -0.41
N SER A 110 11.35 6.39 -1.12
CA SER A 110 12.54 5.54 -1.05
C SER A 110 13.11 5.49 0.36
N ALA A 111 13.16 6.63 1.06
CA ALA A 111 13.60 6.70 2.45
C ALA A 111 12.72 5.87 3.41
N HIS A 112 11.39 5.90 3.24
CA HIS A 112 10.48 5.09 4.04
C HIS A 112 10.65 3.59 3.77
N LEU A 113 10.69 3.18 2.50
CA LEU A 113 10.87 1.78 2.13
C LEU A 113 12.22 1.21 2.62
N ALA A 114 13.27 2.03 2.63
CA ALA A 114 14.61 1.66 3.12
C ALA A 114 14.76 1.70 4.65
N SER A 115 13.81 2.28 5.38
CA SER A 115 13.96 2.60 6.81
C SER A 115 14.00 1.39 7.77
N GLY A 116 13.84 0.17 7.26
CA GLY A 116 13.85 -1.06 8.04
C GLY A 116 12.70 -1.17 9.06
N PRO A 117 12.66 -2.29 9.81
CA PRO A 117 11.75 -2.44 10.95
C PRO A 117 12.02 -1.41 12.03
N ARG A 118 10.97 -0.89 12.67
CA ARG A 118 11.07 -0.08 13.89
C ARG A 118 10.49 -0.87 15.09
N PRO A 119 11.13 -0.80 16.28
CA PRO A 119 10.63 -1.44 17.49
C PRO A 119 9.31 -0.84 17.96
#